data_AF-A0A2T9IZD2-F1
#
_entry.id   AF-A0A2T9IZD2-F1
#
_cell.length_a   1.000
_cell.length_b   1.000
_cell.length_c   1.000
_cell.angle_alpha   90.00
_cell.angle_beta   90.00
_cell.angle_gamma   90.00
#
_symmetry.space_group_name_H-M   'P 1'
#
loop_
_entity.id
_entity.type
_entity.pdbx_description
1 polymer ?
#
loop_
_entity_poly.entity_id
_entity_poly.type
_entity_poly.pdbx_seq_one_letter_code
_entity_poly.pdbx_strand_id
1 'polypeptide(L)'
;MPALRPPSAAPFWMKPIAAAVLVLAADQLLYRHAAGLNLGLFFLLATLAVALISPASRKAWPALLLAAGFAVLMIEAPGRLSFLFCVLSLGVAALAARAGRRDDAWRWTQRLGFWLAMALVAPILDLAALRRHRSVSNDLLIGRLPVLALPVIGGLVFLALFTTANPVIAQALGRLRLPLLDPARLVFAGLIGVCAWMLLRPRFLRKTNGLPVGSGAPPPGVSVASVGLSLVVFNALFALQNGLDIAFLWSRAPLPEGVTLAQYAHRGAYPLIATALLAGLFVLVALAPGSATARSTWLRRLVVLWVAQNLFLVASSILRTTDYIEAYGLTRLRIAALIWMALVGVGLALICWRMLRGRSGAWLVNANVAATAVVLAACAVVDIGAIAADWNARHAKEVGGPATALDVCYLERLGDSSVVSLSRLRARPLPQPLAARVAWSRALLLEDLSRRQADWRSWTWRGERRLRAALALGPRDVVVRVPAGQKDCDGYLMTNPGRIDPSSPPRAVPLTPTAPLTSDAARGTSAP
;
A
#
# COMPACT_ATOMS: atom_id res chain seq x y z
N MET A 1 -21.42 46.78 -5.77
CA MET A 1 -20.97 45.40 -6.07
C MET A 1 -21.91 44.43 -5.38
N PRO A 2 -22.67 43.58 -6.09
CA PRO A 2 -23.59 42.66 -5.44
C PRO A 2 -22.81 41.55 -4.73
N ALA A 3 -23.16 41.32 -3.47
CA ALA A 3 -22.57 40.29 -2.62
C ALA A 3 -22.71 38.91 -3.29
N LEU A 4 -21.57 38.27 -3.55
CA LEU A 4 -21.48 36.88 -3.99
C LEU A 4 -22.22 36.00 -3.00
N ARG A 5 -23.41 35.49 -3.39
CA ARG A 5 -24.15 34.47 -2.64
C ARG A 5 -23.20 33.29 -2.38
N PRO A 6 -23.18 32.73 -1.15
CA PRO A 6 -22.42 31.51 -0.90
C PRO A 6 -22.92 30.42 -1.86
N PRO A 7 -22.02 29.60 -2.45
CA PRO A 7 -22.43 28.57 -3.40
C PRO A 7 -23.47 27.67 -2.73
N SER A 8 -24.68 27.67 -3.28
CA SER A 8 -25.79 26.86 -2.82
C SER A 8 -25.34 25.40 -2.73
N ALA A 9 -25.64 24.74 -1.61
CA ALA A 9 -25.41 23.30 -1.47
C ALA A 9 -26.10 22.58 -2.65
N ALA A 10 -25.39 21.65 -3.31
CA ALA A 10 -25.95 20.92 -4.43
C ALA A 10 -27.30 20.26 -4.03
N PRO A 11 -28.33 20.32 -4.89
CA PRO A 11 -29.64 19.74 -4.59
C PRO A 11 -29.52 18.26 -4.22
N PHE A 12 -30.37 17.82 -3.28
CA PHE A 12 -30.33 16.49 -2.65
C PHE A 12 -30.24 15.34 -3.66
N TRP A 13 -30.90 15.48 -4.82
CA TRP A 13 -30.99 14.51 -5.90
C TRP A 13 -29.69 14.32 -6.72
N MET A 14 -28.77 15.29 -6.72
CA MET A 14 -27.51 15.16 -7.47
C MET A 14 -26.57 14.10 -6.86
N LYS A 15 -26.68 13.85 -5.55
CA LYS A 15 -25.84 12.88 -4.82
C LYS A 15 -26.14 11.42 -5.19
N PRO A 16 -27.41 10.94 -5.17
CA PRO A 16 -27.73 9.60 -5.63
C PRO A 16 -27.44 9.40 -7.12
N ILE A 17 -27.64 10.42 -7.96
CA ILE A 17 -27.29 10.35 -9.38
C ILE A 17 -25.78 10.19 -9.55
N ALA A 18 -24.97 11.02 -8.90
CA ALA A 18 -23.51 10.90 -8.95
C ALA A 18 -23.01 9.56 -8.40
N ALA A 19 -23.64 9.03 -7.34
CA ALA A 19 -23.31 7.70 -6.82
C ALA A 19 -23.64 6.60 -7.85
N ALA A 20 -24.80 6.67 -8.51
CA ALA A 20 -25.18 5.74 -9.57
C ALA A 20 -24.21 5.80 -10.77
N VAL A 21 -23.80 7.00 -11.19
CA VAL A 21 -22.79 7.20 -12.23
C VAL A 21 -21.46 6.56 -11.84
N LEU A 22 -21.00 6.72 -10.61
CA LEU A 22 -19.78 6.08 -10.13
C LEU A 22 -19.90 4.55 -10.11
N VAL A 23 -21.05 4.00 -9.71
CA VAL A 23 -21.29 2.55 -9.74
C VAL A 23 -21.26 2.02 -11.18
N LEU A 24 -21.94 2.68 -12.11
CA LEU A 24 -21.94 2.31 -13.52
C LEU A 24 -20.53 2.41 -14.13
N ALA A 25 -19.79 3.47 -13.81
CA ALA A 25 -18.41 3.63 -14.26
C ALA A 25 -17.50 2.51 -13.71
N ALA A 26 -17.62 2.18 -12.42
CA ALA A 26 -16.84 1.10 -11.82
C ALA A 26 -17.16 -0.26 -12.44
N ASP A 27 -18.44 -0.52 -12.73
CA ASP A 27 -18.88 -1.74 -13.40
C ASP A 27 -18.24 -1.88 -14.80
N GLN A 28 -18.22 -0.80 -15.59
CA GLN A 28 -17.66 -0.82 -16.94
C GLN A 28 -16.12 -0.81 -16.99
N LEU A 29 -15.49 -0.21 -15.99
CA LEU A 29 -14.03 -0.03 -15.95
C LEU A 29 -13.33 -1.16 -15.19
N LEU A 30 -13.86 -1.59 -14.05
CA LEU A 30 -13.12 -2.40 -13.07
C LEU A 30 -13.62 -3.85 -12.97
N TYR A 31 -14.90 -4.10 -13.21
CA TYR A 31 -15.47 -5.42 -12.98
C TYR A 31 -14.85 -6.47 -13.92
N ARG A 32 -14.21 -7.52 -13.35
CA ARG A 32 -13.49 -8.60 -14.07
C ARG A 32 -12.32 -8.14 -14.97
N HIS A 33 -11.81 -6.92 -14.78
CA HIS A 33 -10.64 -6.44 -15.49
C HIS A 33 -9.46 -6.29 -14.54
N ALA A 34 -8.25 -6.56 -15.03
CA ALA A 34 -7.03 -6.29 -14.27
C ALA A 34 -6.88 -4.77 -14.04
N ALA A 35 -6.22 -4.40 -12.93
CA ALA A 35 -5.95 -3.01 -12.64
C ALA A 35 -4.92 -2.43 -13.63
N GLY A 36 -5.24 -1.26 -14.18
CA GLY A 36 -4.37 -0.45 -15.02
C GLY A 36 -4.96 0.95 -15.16
N LEU A 37 -5.03 1.45 -16.39
CA LEU A 37 -5.63 2.74 -16.73
C LEU A 37 -7.07 2.88 -16.23
N ASN A 38 -7.85 1.79 -16.24
CA ASN A 38 -9.22 1.76 -15.73
C ASN A 38 -9.36 2.28 -14.28
N LEU A 39 -8.44 1.88 -13.40
CA LEU A 39 -8.46 2.21 -11.98
C LEU A 39 -8.11 3.68 -11.76
N GLY A 40 -7.11 4.20 -12.47
CA GLY A 40 -6.76 5.61 -12.45
C GLY A 40 -7.88 6.51 -12.98
N LEU A 41 -8.51 6.13 -14.10
CA LEU A 41 -9.66 6.85 -14.65
C LEU A 41 -10.85 6.90 -13.68
N PHE A 42 -11.15 5.77 -13.02
CA PHE A 42 -12.20 5.72 -12.03
C PHE A 42 -11.95 6.70 -10.87
N PHE A 43 -10.72 6.77 -10.35
CA PHE A 43 -10.39 7.68 -9.26
C PHE A 43 -10.32 9.16 -9.70
N LEU A 44 -9.96 9.44 -10.95
CA LEU A 44 -10.10 10.78 -11.52
C LEU A 44 -11.57 11.21 -11.59
N LEU A 45 -12.45 10.31 -12.05
CA LEU A 45 -13.90 10.54 -12.06
C LEU A 45 -14.45 10.75 -10.64
N ALA A 46 -14.02 9.95 -9.67
CA ALA A 46 -14.42 10.11 -8.27
C ALA A 46 -13.96 11.47 -7.69
N THR A 47 -12.73 11.89 -8.01
CA THR A 47 -12.20 13.21 -7.62
C THR A 47 -13.01 14.34 -8.21
N LEU A 48 -13.35 14.26 -9.50
CA LEU A 48 -14.22 15.21 -10.18
C LEU A 48 -15.62 15.26 -9.55
N ALA A 49 -16.21 14.09 -9.29
CA ALA A 49 -17.52 14.00 -8.65
C ALA A 49 -17.55 14.70 -7.28
N VAL A 50 -16.50 14.53 -6.45
CA VAL A 50 -16.38 15.23 -5.16
C VAL A 50 -16.31 16.75 -5.34
N ALA A 51 -15.45 17.21 -6.26
CA ALA A 51 -15.26 18.63 -6.53
C ALA A 51 -16.53 19.32 -7.06
N LEU A 52 -17.34 18.62 -7.86
CA LEU A 52 -18.58 19.14 -8.43
C LEU A 52 -19.74 19.11 -7.42
N ILE A 53 -19.94 17.98 -6.73
CA ILE A 53 -21.10 17.74 -5.86
C ILE A 53 -20.96 18.41 -4.49
N SER A 54 -19.72 18.60 -4.01
CA SER A 54 -19.44 19.25 -2.74
C SER A 54 -18.63 20.53 -2.96
N PRO A 55 -19.26 21.69 -3.25
CA PRO A 55 -18.55 22.95 -3.49
C PRO A 55 -17.60 23.34 -2.36
N ALA A 56 -17.93 22.96 -1.12
CA ALA A 56 -17.10 23.22 0.04
C ALA A 56 -15.75 22.45 0.00
N SER A 57 -15.68 21.29 -0.68
CA SER A 57 -14.43 20.54 -0.88
C SER A 57 -13.42 21.29 -1.75
N ARG A 58 -13.88 22.24 -2.60
CA ARG A 58 -13.00 23.07 -3.44
C ARG A 58 -12.08 23.96 -2.62
N LYS A 59 -12.44 24.27 -1.37
CA LYS A 59 -11.55 24.98 -0.43
C LYS A 59 -10.32 24.14 -0.04
N ALA A 60 -10.42 22.82 -0.16
CA ALA A 60 -9.35 21.87 0.06
C ALA A 60 -8.73 21.40 -1.27
N TRP A 61 -8.52 22.34 -2.20
CA TRP A 61 -7.91 22.07 -3.50
C TRP A 61 -6.58 21.29 -3.43
N PRO A 62 -5.69 21.46 -2.42
CA PRO A 62 -4.46 20.66 -2.38
C PRO A 62 -4.75 19.16 -2.21
N ALA A 63 -5.77 18.81 -1.42
CA ALA A 63 -6.17 17.41 -1.25
C ALA A 63 -6.82 16.84 -2.51
N LEU A 64 -7.59 17.63 -3.25
CA LEU A 64 -8.13 17.23 -4.56
C LEU A 64 -7.00 17.03 -5.60
N LEU A 65 -5.99 17.90 -5.62
CA LEU A 65 -4.84 17.72 -6.50
C LEU A 65 -4.00 16.51 -6.12
N LEU A 66 -3.78 16.24 -4.83
CA LEU A 66 -3.11 15.02 -4.40
C LEU A 66 -3.90 13.79 -4.81
N ALA A 67 -5.23 13.78 -4.62
CA ALA A 67 -6.08 12.68 -5.08
C ALA A 67 -5.96 12.45 -6.59
N ALA A 68 -6.02 13.52 -7.39
CA ALA A 68 -5.84 13.45 -8.84
C ALA A 68 -4.43 12.98 -9.22
N GLY A 69 -3.38 13.50 -8.56
CA GLY A 69 -1.99 13.10 -8.80
C GLY A 69 -1.74 11.62 -8.53
N PHE A 70 -2.28 11.09 -7.42
CA PHE A 70 -2.21 9.66 -7.14
C PHE A 70 -3.08 8.82 -8.08
N ALA A 71 -4.22 9.35 -8.56
CA ALA A 71 -5.01 8.68 -9.60
C ALA A 71 -4.25 8.60 -10.93
N VAL A 72 -3.56 9.66 -11.34
CA VAL A 72 -2.64 9.66 -12.51
C VAL A 72 -1.48 8.69 -12.28
N LEU A 73 -0.92 8.65 -11.08
CA LEU A 73 0.13 7.68 -10.74
C LEU A 73 -0.35 6.23 -10.92
N MET A 74 -1.63 5.94 -10.68
CA MET A 74 -2.21 4.62 -10.92
C MET A 74 -2.39 4.28 -12.41
N ILE A 75 -2.55 5.29 -13.29
CA ILE A 75 -2.49 5.10 -14.75
C ILE A 75 -1.05 4.74 -15.17
N GLU A 76 -0.07 5.37 -14.52
CA GLU A 76 1.34 5.09 -14.73
C GLU A 76 1.74 3.68 -14.24
N ALA A 77 1.37 3.33 -13.00
CA ALA A 77 1.49 1.98 -12.45
C ALA A 77 0.54 1.80 -11.24
N PRO A 78 -0.45 0.89 -11.29
CA PRO A 78 -1.37 0.68 -10.19
C PRO A 78 -0.65 0.06 -8.99
N GLY A 79 -0.64 0.77 -7.87
CA GLY A 79 0.00 0.35 -6.62
C GLY A 79 -0.92 0.44 -5.40
N ARG A 80 -0.61 -0.34 -4.37
CA ARG A 80 -1.34 -0.29 -3.09
C ARG A 80 -1.15 1.05 -2.38
N LEU A 81 0.06 1.60 -2.43
CA LEU A 81 0.38 2.90 -1.82
C LEU A 81 -0.32 4.05 -2.56
N SER A 82 -0.29 4.07 -3.89
CA SER A 82 -1.00 5.10 -4.68
C SER A 82 -2.51 5.06 -4.44
N PHE A 83 -3.10 3.85 -4.37
CA PHE A 83 -4.49 3.67 -3.98
C PHE A 83 -4.78 4.25 -2.59
N LEU A 84 -3.98 3.88 -1.58
CA LEU A 84 -4.13 4.37 -0.21
C LEU A 84 -4.06 5.89 -0.14
N PHE A 85 -3.05 6.51 -0.74
CA PHE A 85 -2.90 7.96 -0.74
C PHE A 85 -4.02 8.67 -1.51
N CYS A 86 -4.52 8.08 -2.61
CA CYS A 86 -5.66 8.62 -3.33
C CYS A 86 -6.92 8.63 -2.44
N VAL A 87 -7.23 7.50 -1.79
CA VAL A 87 -8.39 7.39 -0.88
C VAL A 87 -8.27 8.33 0.32
N LEU A 88 -7.09 8.42 0.95
CA LEU A 88 -6.85 9.35 2.06
C LEU A 88 -7.00 10.81 1.62
N SER A 89 -6.48 11.17 0.45
CA SER A 89 -6.59 12.53 -0.10
C SER A 89 -8.04 12.88 -0.43
N LEU A 90 -8.81 11.95 -0.99
CA LEU A 90 -10.25 12.09 -1.21
C LEU A 90 -11.02 12.26 0.11
N GLY A 91 -10.69 11.46 1.13
CA GLY A 91 -11.28 11.59 2.47
C GLY A 91 -11.01 12.96 3.08
N VAL A 92 -9.76 13.45 2.98
CA VAL A 92 -9.39 14.80 3.42
C VAL A 92 -10.17 15.85 2.65
N ALA A 93 -10.25 15.77 1.31
CA ALA A 93 -11.00 16.73 0.49
C ALA A 93 -12.49 16.77 0.86
N ALA A 94 -13.10 15.61 1.10
CA ALA A 94 -14.51 15.49 1.47
C ALA A 94 -14.82 16.05 2.88
N LEU A 95 -13.87 15.94 3.82
CA LEU A 95 -14.06 16.36 5.21
C LEU A 95 -13.55 17.77 5.52
N ALA A 96 -12.54 18.26 4.81
CA ALA A 96 -11.81 19.49 5.12
C ALA A 96 -12.70 20.73 5.13
N ALA A 97 -13.75 20.74 4.33
CA ALA A 97 -14.80 21.76 4.34
C ALA A 97 -15.42 22.02 5.72
N ARG A 98 -15.44 21.00 6.58
CA ARG A 98 -16.05 21.02 7.92
C ARG A 98 -15.01 21.04 9.04
N ALA A 99 -13.74 20.81 8.71
CA ALA A 99 -12.63 20.79 9.66
C ALA A 99 -12.12 22.21 9.98
N GLY A 100 -11.51 22.37 11.15
CA GLY A 100 -10.87 23.64 11.52
C GLY A 100 -9.60 23.88 10.72
N ARG A 101 -9.25 25.15 10.46
CA ARG A 101 -8.11 25.55 9.60
C ARG A 101 -6.72 25.18 10.15
N ARG A 102 -6.62 24.65 11.38
CA ARG A 102 -5.37 24.34 12.10
C ARG A 102 -5.45 23.01 12.87
N ASP A 103 -6.09 21.99 12.31
CA ASP A 103 -6.13 20.67 12.95
C ASP A 103 -4.82 19.89 12.74
N ASP A 104 -4.31 19.30 13.81
CA ASP A 104 -3.12 18.44 13.79
C ASP A 104 -3.40 17.06 13.17
N ALA A 105 -2.34 16.37 12.76
CA ALA A 105 -2.40 15.04 12.16
C ALA A 105 -3.15 14.03 13.04
N TRP A 106 -3.00 14.11 14.38
CA TRP A 106 -3.71 13.24 15.32
C TRP A 106 -5.24 13.37 15.22
N ARG A 107 -5.75 14.60 15.09
CA ARG A 107 -7.19 14.84 14.91
C ARG A 107 -7.65 14.34 13.55
N TRP A 108 -6.83 14.52 12.52
CA TRP A 108 -7.10 13.98 11.19
C TRP A 108 -7.16 12.45 11.18
N THR A 109 -6.30 11.76 11.93
CA THR A 109 -6.37 10.31 12.10
C THR A 109 -7.71 9.88 12.70
N GLN A 110 -8.20 10.56 13.74
CA GLN A 110 -9.52 10.28 14.32
C GLN A 110 -10.66 10.53 13.32
N ARG A 111 -10.61 11.64 12.56
CA ARG A 111 -11.62 12.00 11.56
C ARG A 111 -11.67 11.00 10.40
N LEU A 112 -10.51 10.61 9.88
CA LEU A 112 -10.39 9.65 8.79
C LEU A 112 -10.76 8.23 9.23
N GLY A 113 -10.35 7.83 10.45
CA GLY A 113 -10.76 6.56 11.05
C GLY A 113 -12.28 6.48 11.25
N PHE A 114 -12.90 7.55 11.77
CA PHE A 114 -14.35 7.64 11.90
C PHE A 114 -15.05 7.63 10.55
N TRP A 115 -14.52 8.36 9.56
CA TRP A 115 -15.05 8.37 8.19
C TRP A 115 -15.04 6.96 7.58
N LEU A 116 -13.92 6.23 7.72
CA LEU A 116 -13.77 4.85 7.26
C LEU A 116 -14.74 3.90 7.97
N ALA A 117 -14.84 3.97 9.30
CA ALA A 117 -15.75 3.15 10.09
C ALA A 117 -17.23 3.40 9.72
N MET A 118 -17.59 4.64 9.43
CA MET A 118 -18.96 5.01 9.03
C MET A 118 -19.31 4.64 7.58
N ALA A 119 -18.37 4.12 6.78
CA ALA A 119 -18.64 3.73 5.39
C ALA A 119 -19.83 2.77 5.28
N LEU A 120 -19.83 1.70 6.10
CA LEU A 120 -20.84 0.65 6.05
C LEU A 120 -22.15 1.07 6.73
N VAL A 121 -22.06 1.90 7.77
CA VAL A 121 -23.21 2.25 8.62
C VAL A 121 -24.01 3.43 8.05
N ALA A 122 -23.35 4.41 7.43
CA ALA A 122 -23.99 5.64 6.96
C ALA A 122 -25.12 5.41 5.93
N PRO A 123 -24.98 4.54 4.90
CA PRO A 123 -26.06 4.25 3.97
C PRO A 123 -27.31 3.66 4.64
N ILE A 124 -27.11 2.78 5.64
CA ILE A 124 -28.21 2.14 6.40
C ILE A 124 -28.96 3.19 7.23
N LEU A 125 -28.23 4.06 7.92
CA LEU A 125 -28.82 5.14 8.72
C LEU A 125 -29.59 6.14 7.84
N ASP A 126 -29.03 6.50 6.69
CA ASP A 126 -29.68 7.41 5.73
C ASP A 126 -30.96 6.78 5.15
N LEU A 127 -30.92 5.48 4.82
CA LEU A 127 -32.09 4.74 4.35
C LEU A 127 -33.19 4.63 5.44
N ALA A 128 -32.79 4.37 6.69
CA ALA A 128 -33.71 4.32 7.82
C ALA A 128 -34.32 5.70 8.15
N ALA A 129 -33.55 6.79 7.97
CA ALA A 129 -34.06 8.15 8.13
C ALA A 129 -35.07 8.52 7.03
N LEU A 130 -34.79 8.13 5.78
CA LEU A 130 -35.74 8.30 4.67
C LEU A 130 -37.04 7.54 4.91
N ARG A 131 -36.99 6.32 5.47
CA ARG A 131 -38.19 5.56 5.84
C ARG A 131 -39.00 6.23 6.95
N ARG A 132 -38.36 6.88 7.92
CA ARG A 132 -39.03 7.57 9.02
C ARG A 132 -39.69 8.89 8.61
N HIS A 133 -39.10 9.64 7.68
CA HIS A 133 -39.68 10.89 7.16
C HIS A 133 -40.72 10.69 6.04
N ARG A 134 -40.99 9.45 5.63
CA ARG A 134 -41.98 9.10 4.60
C ARG A 134 -43.44 9.19 5.06
N SER A 135 -43.74 9.64 6.29
CA SER A 135 -45.12 9.67 6.81
C SER A 135 -45.91 10.97 6.56
N VAL A 136 -45.34 12.00 5.90
CA VAL A 136 -46.05 13.31 5.74
C VAL A 136 -46.10 13.85 4.31
N SER A 137 -45.33 13.32 3.35
CA SER A 137 -45.25 13.91 1.99
C SER A 137 -45.04 12.88 0.87
N ASN A 138 -45.82 11.79 0.91
CA ASN A 138 -45.65 10.65 -0.01
C ASN A 138 -46.87 10.36 -0.89
N ASP A 139 -47.93 11.15 -0.78
CA ASP A 139 -49.18 10.93 -1.54
C ASP A 139 -48.99 11.10 -3.06
N LEU A 140 -48.03 11.93 -3.50
CA LEU A 140 -47.88 12.28 -4.91
C LEU A 140 -47.02 11.31 -5.75
N LEU A 141 -46.08 10.56 -5.14
CA LEU A 141 -45.19 9.64 -5.86
C LEU A 141 -45.53 8.17 -5.62
N ILE A 142 -45.95 7.79 -4.40
CA ILE A 142 -46.38 6.42 -4.12
C ILE A 142 -47.82 6.19 -4.59
N GLY A 143 -48.68 7.22 -4.58
CA GLY A 143 -50.01 7.18 -5.20
C GLY A 143 -49.99 7.00 -6.73
N ARG A 144 -48.84 7.19 -7.39
CA ARG A 144 -48.66 6.98 -8.84
C ARG A 144 -48.02 5.63 -9.21
N LEU A 145 -47.53 4.85 -8.24
CA LEU A 145 -47.07 3.47 -8.52
C LEU A 145 -48.19 2.58 -9.11
N PRO A 146 -49.44 2.64 -8.63
CA PRO A 146 -50.55 1.89 -9.24
C PRO A 146 -50.85 2.32 -10.68
N VAL A 147 -50.61 3.60 -11.02
CA VAL A 147 -50.80 4.12 -12.38
C VAL A 147 -49.79 3.51 -13.36
N LEU A 148 -48.61 3.10 -12.88
CA LEU A 148 -47.61 2.40 -13.68
C LEU A 148 -47.88 0.90 -13.81
N ALA A 149 -48.74 0.32 -12.96
CA ALA A 149 -49.04 -1.10 -12.99
C ALA A 149 -49.76 -1.48 -14.29
N LEU A 150 -50.75 -0.69 -14.72
CA LEU A 150 -51.53 -0.99 -15.92
C LEU A 150 -50.70 -0.92 -17.22
N PRO A 151 -49.88 0.12 -17.50
CA PRO A 151 -49.03 0.15 -18.69
C PRO A 151 -47.95 -0.92 -18.68
N VAL A 152 -47.38 -1.27 -17.52
CA VAL A 152 -46.32 -2.27 -17.41
C VAL A 152 -46.88 -3.67 -17.55
N ILE A 153 -47.95 -4.01 -16.81
CA ILE A 153 -48.59 -5.33 -16.92
C ILE A 153 -49.19 -5.50 -18.31
N GLY A 154 -49.95 -4.50 -18.79
CA GLY A 154 -50.51 -4.50 -20.15
C GLY A 154 -49.40 -4.60 -21.21
N GLY A 155 -48.34 -3.81 -21.09
CA GLY A 155 -47.18 -3.86 -21.99
C GLY A 155 -46.48 -5.22 -21.99
N LEU A 156 -46.31 -5.85 -20.84
CA LEU A 156 -45.73 -7.19 -20.73
C LEU A 156 -46.64 -8.27 -21.34
N VAL A 157 -47.96 -8.17 -21.13
CA VAL A 157 -48.94 -9.09 -21.74
C VAL A 157 -48.94 -8.94 -23.27
N PHE A 158 -48.97 -7.71 -23.79
CA PHE A 158 -48.88 -7.46 -25.23
C PHE A 158 -47.54 -7.91 -25.81
N LEU A 159 -46.43 -7.67 -25.10
CA LEU A 159 -45.11 -8.13 -25.53
C LEU A 159 -45.05 -9.66 -25.58
N ALA A 160 -45.63 -10.35 -24.60
CA ALA A 160 -45.72 -11.82 -24.57
C ALA A 160 -46.56 -12.37 -25.74
N LEU A 161 -47.72 -11.76 -26.01
CA LEU A 161 -48.55 -12.12 -27.16
C LEU A 161 -47.85 -11.84 -28.50
N PHE A 162 -47.09 -10.75 -28.60
CA PHE A 162 -46.32 -10.44 -29.80
C PHE A 162 -45.10 -11.36 -29.98
N THR A 163 -44.48 -11.83 -28.90
CA THR A 163 -43.43 -12.85 -29.00
C THR A 163 -43.94 -14.19 -29.49
N THR A 164 -45.17 -14.59 -29.13
CA THR A 164 -45.75 -15.84 -29.64
C THR A 164 -46.25 -15.69 -31.07
N ALA A 165 -46.77 -14.51 -31.45
CA ALA A 165 -47.31 -14.25 -32.78
C ALA A 165 -46.26 -13.83 -33.83
N ASN A 166 -45.06 -13.35 -33.43
CA ASN A 166 -44.06 -12.83 -34.36
C ASN A 166 -42.64 -13.42 -34.09
N PRO A 167 -42.11 -14.27 -34.98
CA PRO A 167 -40.80 -14.91 -34.79
C PRO A 167 -39.62 -13.93 -34.84
N VAL A 168 -39.76 -12.75 -35.47
CA VAL A 168 -38.72 -11.70 -35.48
C VAL A 168 -38.59 -11.07 -34.09
N ILE A 169 -39.71 -10.81 -33.42
CA ILE A 169 -39.74 -10.27 -32.05
C ILE A 169 -39.21 -11.30 -31.06
N ALA A 170 -39.57 -12.58 -31.21
CA ALA A 170 -39.05 -13.68 -30.40
C ALA A 170 -37.52 -13.83 -30.54
N GLN A 171 -36.98 -13.78 -31.76
CA GLN A 171 -35.53 -13.83 -31.99
C GLN A 171 -34.80 -12.58 -31.49
N ALA A 172 -35.40 -11.39 -31.63
CA ALA A 172 -34.83 -10.15 -31.10
C ALA A 172 -34.73 -10.18 -29.57
N LEU A 173 -35.78 -10.64 -28.88
CA LEU A 173 -35.77 -10.79 -27.42
C LEU A 173 -34.90 -11.96 -26.95
N GLY A 174 -34.80 -13.06 -27.70
CA GLY A 174 -33.87 -14.16 -27.41
C GLY A 174 -32.40 -13.76 -27.53
N ARG A 175 -32.08 -12.72 -28.33
CA ARG A 175 -30.74 -12.11 -28.39
C ARG A 175 -30.50 -11.11 -27.26
N LEU A 176 -31.55 -10.57 -26.65
CA LEU A 176 -31.43 -9.81 -25.39
C LEU A 176 -31.09 -10.79 -24.25
N ARG A 177 -29.79 -10.98 -24.04
CA ARG A 177 -29.30 -11.43 -22.75
C ARG A 177 -29.52 -10.29 -21.76
N LEU A 178 -30.68 -10.27 -21.10
CA LEU A 178 -30.81 -9.52 -19.85
C LEU A 178 -29.62 -9.96 -18.98
N PRO A 179 -28.80 -9.03 -18.46
CA PRO A 179 -27.71 -9.42 -17.57
C PRO A 179 -28.38 -10.09 -16.38
N LEU A 180 -28.41 -11.43 -16.37
CA LEU A 180 -28.75 -12.19 -15.17
C LEU A 180 -27.93 -11.55 -14.06
N LEU A 181 -28.60 -11.21 -12.97
CA LEU A 181 -28.03 -10.59 -11.80
C LEU A 181 -26.96 -11.53 -11.24
N ASP A 182 -25.75 -11.46 -11.80
CA ASP A 182 -24.59 -12.18 -11.30
C ASP A 182 -24.41 -11.71 -9.86
N PRO A 183 -24.55 -12.61 -8.86
CA PRO A 183 -24.44 -12.22 -7.46
C PRO A 183 -23.12 -11.50 -7.19
N ALA A 184 -22.03 -11.88 -7.87
CA ALA A 184 -20.74 -11.22 -7.73
C ALA A 184 -20.76 -9.78 -8.27
N ARG A 185 -21.47 -9.53 -9.37
CA ARG A 185 -21.65 -8.19 -9.95
C ARG A 185 -22.52 -7.30 -9.05
N LEU A 186 -23.58 -7.85 -8.46
CA LEU A 186 -24.42 -7.13 -7.50
C LEU A 186 -23.66 -6.78 -6.21
N VAL A 187 -22.90 -7.72 -5.66
CA VAL A 187 -22.04 -7.47 -4.50
C VAL A 187 -21.00 -6.40 -4.82
N PHE A 188 -20.35 -6.49 -5.98
CA PHE A 188 -19.39 -5.47 -6.44
C PHE A 188 -20.05 -4.09 -6.56
N ALA A 189 -21.19 -3.99 -7.24
CA ALA A 189 -21.94 -2.73 -7.38
C ALA A 189 -22.39 -2.17 -6.02
N GLY A 190 -22.83 -3.04 -5.10
CA GLY A 190 -23.19 -2.68 -3.73
C GLY A 190 -22.01 -2.09 -2.96
N LEU A 191 -20.83 -2.73 -3.02
CA LEU A 191 -19.61 -2.25 -2.38
C LEU A 191 -19.17 -0.89 -2.94
N ILE A 192 -19.16 -0.73 -4.27
CA ILE A 192 -18.86 0.56 -4.91
C ILE A 192 -19.91 1.60 -4.52
N GLY A 193 -21.19 1.23 -4.46
CA GLY A 193 -22.27 2.12 -4.06
C GLY A 193 -22.08 2.64 -2.63
N VAL A 194 -21.68 1.78 -1.70
CA VAL A 194 -21.36 2.14 -0.32
C VAL A 194 -20.16 3.12 -0.28
N CYS A 195 -19.08 2.81 -1.00
CA CYS A 195 -17.90 3.69 -1.10
C CYS A 195 -18.23 5.06 -1.73
N ALA A 196 -19.02 5.07 -2.81
CA ALA A 196 -19.46 6.30 -3.47
C ALA A 196 -20.37 7.14 -2.56
N TRP A 197 -21.28 6.50 -1.84
CA TRP A 197 -22.16 7.18 -0.88
C TRP A 197 -21.39 7.80 0.27
N MET A 198 -20.44 7.05 0.85
CA MET A 198 -19.52 7.50 1.89
C MET A 198 -18.72 8.74 1.45
N LEU A 199 -18.29 8.78 0.18
CA LEU A 199 -17.51 9.88 -0.37
C LEU A 199 -18.37 11.13 -0.63
N LEU A 200 -19.60 10.97 -1.13
CA LEU A 200 -20.51 12.08 -1.48
C LEU A 200 -21.35 12.59 -0.28
N ARG A 201 -21.52 11.77 0.75
CA ARG A 201 -22.17 12.11 2.02
C ARG A 201 -21.29 11.72 3.22
N PRO A 202 -20.14 12.39 3.39
CA PRO A 202 -19.26 12.08 4.49
C PRO A 202 -19.94 12.43 5.83
N ARG A 203 -19.92 11.48 6.78
CA ARG A 203 -20.24 11.75 8.18
C ARG A 203 -19.01 12.35 8.85
N PHE A 204 -19.21 13.36 9.69
CA PHE A 204 -18.12 14.18 10.23
C PHE A 204 -18.12 14.10 11.75
N LEU A 205 -16.97 13.69 12.32
CA LEU A 205 -16.76 13.68 13.75
C LEU A 205 -16.49 15.12 14.24
N ARG A 206 -17.47 15.74 14.92
CA ARG A 206 -17.36 17.13 15.38
C ARG A 206 -16.36 17.29 16.54
N LYS A 207 -16.44 16.41 17.53
CA LYS A 207 -15.59 16.44 18.73
C LYS A 207 -14.42 15.48 18.55
N THR A 208 -13.21 16.00 18.59
CA THR A 208 -11.96 15.23 18.51
C THR A 208 -11.18 15.42 19.80
N ASN A 209 -10.50 14.37 20.25
CA ASN A 209 -9.64 14.46 21.43
C ASN A 209 -8.28 15.04 21.02
N GLY A 210 -7.71 15.87 21.91
CA GLY A 210 -6.31 16.30 21.79
C GLY A 210 -5.35 15.12 21.84
N LEU A 211 -4.08 15.37 21.53
CA LEU A 211 -3.06 14.36 21.78
C LEU A 211 -3.07 14.04 23.28
N PRO A 212 -3.14 12.75 23.68
CA PRO A 212 -3.01 12.38 25.08
C PRO A 212 -1.59 12.69 25.53
N VAL A 213 -1.39 13.91 26.04
CA VAL A 213 -0.16 14.31 26.71
C VAL A 213 -0.37 13.99 28.17
N GLY A 214 0.48 13.13 28.75
CA GLY A 214 0.47 12.86 30.18
C GLY A 214 0.50 14.17 30.97
N SER A 215 -0.07 14.19 32.16
CA SER A 215 -0.32 15.39 33.00
C SER A 215 0.93 16.19 33.42
N GLY A 216 2.11 15.88 32.87
CA GLY A 216 3.40 16.47 33.24
C GLY A 216 3.91 16.01 34.61
N ALA A 217 3.05 15.35 35.40
CA ALA A 217 3.40 14.72 36.65
C ALA A 217 4.12 13.38 36.36
N PRO A 218 5.31 13.14 36.95
CA PRO A 218 5.92 11.82 36.88
C PRO A 218 4.96 10.79 37.51
N PRO A 219 4.90 9.56 36.98
CA PRO A 219 4.13 8.49 37.61
C PRO A 219 4.59 8.30 39.07
N PRO A 220 3.66 7.96 39.99
CA PRO A 220 4.00 7.79 41.40
C PRO A 220 5.12 6.76 41.55
N GLY A 221 6.21 7.15 42.24
CA GLY A 221 7.40 6.32 42.45
C GLY A 221 8.62 6.63 41.57
N VAL A 222 8.52 7.50 40.55
CA VAL A 222 9.66 7.84 39.68
C VAL A 222 10.26 9.21 40.07
N SER A 223 11.41 9.20 40.74
CA SER A 223 12.15 10.41 41.13
C SER A 223 13.05 10.94 39.99
N VAL A 224 13.37 12.24 40.02
CA VAL A 224 14.32 12.86 39.06
C VAL A 224 15.70 12.19 39.14
N ALA A 225 16.11 11.76 40.34
CA ALA A 225 17.35 11.02 40.56
C ALA A 225 17.33 9.64 39.89
N SER A 226 16.22 8.90 40.00
CA SER A 226 16.04 7.60 39.33
C SER A 226 16.09 7.72 37.80
N VAL A 227 15.46 8.78 37.25
CA VAL A 227 15.53 9.10 35.82
C VAL A 227 16.97 9.42 35.39
N GLY A 228 17.70 10.21 36.19
CA GLY A 228 19.10 10.53 35.93
C GLY A 228 20.02 9.32 35.96
N LEU A 229 19.87 8.45 36.97
CA LEU A 229 20.65 7.22 37.08
C LEU A 229 20.35 6.27 35.92
N SER A 230 19.07 6.12 35.55
CA SER A 230 18.64 5.32 34.41
C SER A 230 19.28 5.81 33.11
N LEU A 231 19.31 7.13 32.87
CA LEU A 231 19.99 7.71 31.70
C LEU A 231 21.50 7.46 31.69
N VAL A 232 22.16 7.48 32.84
CA VAL A 232 23.59 7.12 32.93
C VAL A 232 23.80 5.65 32.57
N VAL A 233 23.02 4.75 33.18
CA VAL A 233 23.10 3.30 32.91
C VAL A 233 22.81 3.00 31.44
N PHE A 234 21.78 3.61 30.86
CA PHE A 234 21.44 3.42 29.45
C PHE A 234 22.55 3.94 28.54
N ASN A 235 23.11 5.13 28.80
CA ASN A 235 24.23 5.63 28.02
C ASN A 235 25.45 4.72 28.10
N ALA A 236 25.74 4.12 29.26
CA ALA A 236 26.84 3.18 29.43
C ALA A 236 26.63 1.88 28.66
N LEU A 237 25.43 1.29 28.74
CA LEU A 237 25.10 0.07 27.99
C LEU A 237 25.15 0.27 26.47
N PHE A 238 24.63 1.41 25.99
CA PHE A 238 24.71 1.76 24.57
C PHE A 238 26.14 2.05 24.14
N ALA A 239 26.98 2.62 25.02
CA ALA A 239 28.37 2.92 24.68
C ALA A 239 29.16 1.63 24.54
N LEU A 240 28.91 0.65 25.41
CA LEU A 240 29.46 -0.70 25.28
C LEU A 240 29.04 -1.35 23.96
N GLN A 241 27.75 -1.33 23.62
CA GLN A 241 27.27 -1.88 22.35
C GLN A 241 27.89 -1.18 21.13
N ASN A 242 27.94 0.15 21.13
CA ASN A 242 28.56 0.93 20.05
C ASN A 242 30.06 0.64 19.94
N GLY A 243 30.74 0.48 21.08
CA GLY A 243 32.15 0.07 21.12
C GLY A 243 32.37 -1.31 20.49
N LEU A 244 31.49 -2.28 20.77
CA LEU A 244 31.52 -3.61 20.14
C LEU A 244 31.23 -3.52 18.63
N ASP A 245 30.27 -2.71 18.21
CA ASP A 245 30.01 -2.50 16.78
C ASP A 245 31.23 -1.88 16.09
N ILE A 246 31.89 -0.89 16.69
CA ILE A 246 33.14 -0.31 16.14
C ILE A 246 34.23 -1.39 16.03
N ALA A 247 34.41 -2.18 17.09
CA ALA A 247 35.49 -3.15 17.20
C ALA A 247 35.33 -4.37 16.29
N PHE A 248 34.10 -4.82 16.02
CA PHE A 248 33.83 -6.04 15.24
C PHE A 248 33.25 -5.77 13.85
N LEU A 249 32.33 -4.81 13.72
CA LEU A 249 31.64 -4.55 12.46
C LEU A 249 32.43 -3.54 11.60
N TRP A 250 32.79 -2.39 12.17
CA TRP A 250 33.47 -1.33 11.41
C TRP A 250 34.93 -1.65 11.09
N SER A 251 35.57 -2.50 11.89
CA SER A 251 36.94 -2.98 11.67
C SER A 251 37.04 -4.11 10.63
N ARG A 252 35.90 -4.66 10.15
CA ARG A 252 35.81 -5.90 9.36
C ARG A 252 36.52 -7.11 9.99
N ALA A 253 36.60 -7.17 11.32
CA ALA A 253 37.15 -8.33 12.02
C ALA A 253 36.33 -9.60 11.68
N PRO A 254 36.96 -10.79 11.62
CA PRO A 254 36.23 -12.04 11.42
C PRO A 254 35.19 -12.23 12.52
N LEU A 255 34.00 -12.70 12.15
CA LEU A 255 32.95 -13.00 13.11
C LEU A 255 33.44 -14.07 14.10
N PRO A 256 33.01 -14.02 15.38
CA PRO A 256 33.31 -15.07 16.34
C PRO A 256 32.91 -16.45 15.83
N GLU A 257 33.68 -17.48 16.19
CA GLU A 257 33.42 -18.85 15.75
C GLU A 257 31.99 -19.29 16.07
N GLY A 258 31.31 -19.86 15.08
CA GLY A 258 29.93 -20.36 15.20
C GLY A 258 28.80 -19.36 14.91
N VAL A 259 29.10 -18.09 14.59
CA VAL A 259 28.07 -17.10 14.22
C VAL A 259 27.99 -16.93 12.70
N THR A 260 26.89 -17.36 12.09
CA THR A 260 26.64 -17.10 10.66
C THR A 260 26.23 -15.64 10.42
N LEU A 261 26.54 -15.11 9.23
CA LEU A 261 26.15 -13.75 8.83
C LEU A 261 24.62 -13.53 8.91
N ALA A 262 23.83 -14.55 8.58
CA ALA A 262 22.37 -14.50 8.68
C ALA A 262 21.88 -14.42 10.13
N GLN A 263 22.46 -15.21 11.04
CA GLN A 263 22.13 -15.15 12.46
C GLN A 263 22.54 -13.81 13.07
N TYR A 264 23.70 -13.29 12.68
CA TYR A 264 24.19 -11.97 13.11
C TYR A 264 23.24 -10.84 12.67
N ALA A 265 22.82 -10.84 11.40
CA ALA A 265 21.85 -9.89 10.84
C ALA A 265 20.49 -9.92 11.55
N HIS A 266 19.91 -11.11 11.75
CA HIS A 266 18.58 -11.25 12.33
C HIS A 266 18.54 -11.06 13.86
N ARG A 267 19.54 -11.53 14.61
CA ARG A 267 19.55 -11.37 16.08
C ARG A 267 19.79 -9.94 16.53
N GLY A 268 20.55 -9.16 15.75
CA GLY A 268 20.82 -7.78 16.10
C GLY A 268 19.65 -6.82 15.85
N ALA A 269 18.77 -7.10 14.88
CA ALA A 269 17.73 -6.15 14.46
C ALA A 269 16.55 -6.03 15.44
N TYR A 270 16.10 -7.14 16.05
CA TYR A 270 14.89 -7.13 16.91
C TYR A 270 15.07 -6.37 18.24
N PRO A 271 16.17 -6.55 19.00
CA PRO A 271 16.40 -5.80 20.23
C PRO A 271 16.58 -4.29 20.00
N LEU A 272 17.09 -3.90 18.83
CA LEU A 272 17.30 -2.49 18.46
C LEU A 272 15.98 -1.74 18.22
N ILE A 273 14.99 -2.41 17.65
CA ILE A 273 13.63 -1.84 17.53
C ILE A 273 13.01 -1.64 18.91
N ALA A 274 13.11 -2.64 19.80
CA ALA A 274 12.56 -2.56 21.15
C ALA A 274 13.22 -1.43 21.96
N THR A 275 14.55 -1.31 21.89
CA THR A 275 15.30 -0.27 22.60
C THR A 275 15.02 1.12 22.05
N ALA A 276 14.89 1.31 20.73
CA ALA A 276 14.50 2.59 20.14
C ALA A 276 13.06 3.01 20.54
N LEU A 277 12.11 2.06 20.59
CA LEU A 277 10.74 2.32 21.05
C LEU A 277 10.69 2.67 22.55
N LEU A 278 11.42 1.93 23.38
CA LEU A 278 11.56 2.22 24.81
C LEU A 278 12.23 3.57 25.03
N ALA A 279 13.23 3.93 24.21
CA ALA A 279 13.87 5.24 24.25
C ALA A 279 12.92 6.37 23.89
N GLY A 280 12.15 6.20 22.81
CA GLY A 280 11.09 7.14 22.42
C GLY A 280 10.04 7.31 23.52
N LEU A 281 9.57 6.21 24.11
CA LEU A 281 8.60 6.23 25.21
C LEU A 281 9.18 6.93 26.45
N PHE A 282 10.40 6.58 26.85
CA PHE A 282 11.09 7.18 27.98
C PHE A 282 11.25 8.69 27.80
N VAL A 283 11.70 9.16 26.64
CA VAL A 283 11.83 10.59 26.36
C VAL A 283 10.48 11.30 26.38
N LEU A 284 9.43 10.68 25.84
CA LEU A 284 8.08 11.27 25.85
C LEU A 284 7.47 11.38 27.25
N VAL A 285 7.72 10.39 28.12
CA VAL A 285 7.17 10.34 29.49
C VAL A 285 8.03 11.17 30.46
N ALA A 286 9.36 10.99 30.46
CA ALA A 286 10.26 11.61 31.42
C ALA A 286 10.54 13.10 31.13
N LEU A 287 10.47 13.52 29.86
CA LEU A 287 10.71 14.90 29.42
C LEU A 287 9.42 15.59 28.92
N ALA A 288 8.28 15.28 29.55
CA ALA A 288 7.05 16.03 29.31
C ALA A 288 7.25 17.54 29.56
N PRO A 289 6.65 18.43 28.74
CA PRO A 289 6.77 19.88 28.91
C PRO A 289 6.35 20.30 30.33
N GLY A 290 7.23 21.01 31.04
CA GLY A 290 6.99 21.48 32.41
C GLY A 290 7.55 20.59 33.52
N SER A 291 8.12 19.42 33.22
CA SER A 291 8.73 18.57 34.25
C SER A 291 10.01 19.19 34.84
N ALA A 292 10.30 18.91 36.12
CA ALA A 292 11.57 19.30 36.76
C ALA A 292 12.79 18.73 36.00
N THR A 293 12.62 17.54 35.42
CA THR A 293 13.56 16.85 34.53
C THR A 293 13.93 17.67 33.29
N ALA A 294 12.94 18.36 32.70
CA ALA A 294 13.16 19.20 31.52
C ALA A 294 13.94 20.48 31.83
N ARG A 295 14.09 20.90 33.09
CA ARG A 295 14.87 22.09 33.48
C ARG A 295 16.36 21.81 33.68
N SER A 296 16.75 20.55 33.89
CA SER A 296 18.16 20.20 34.11
C SER A 296 18.93 20.09 32.78
N THR A 297 19.91 20.98 32.59
CA THR A 297 20.83 20.94 31.44
C THR A 297 21.62 19.63 31.38
N TRP A 298 21.93 19.03 32.53
CA TRP A 298 22.62 17.74 32.61
C TRP A 298 21.81 16.60 32.00
N LEU A 299 20.54 16.45 32.42
CA LEU A 299 19.66 15.40 31.90
C LEU A 299 19.40 15.57 30.40
N ARG A 300 19.25 16.81 29.92
CA ARG A 300 19.14 17.09 28.49
C ARG A 300 20.38 16.63 27.72
N ARG A 301 21.60 16.88 28.22
CA ARG A 301 22.84 16.41 27.59
C ARG A 301 22.90 14.88 27.54
N LEU A 302 22.52 14.19 28.61
CA LEU A 302 22.47 12.73 28.63
C LEU A 302 21.45 12.15 27.62
N VAL A 303 20.30 12.82 27.43
CA VAL A 303 19.33 12.44 26.40
C VAL A 303 19.88 12.68 24.99
N VAL A 304 20.53 13.83 24.74
CA VAL A 304 21.16 14.10 23.44
C VAL A 304 22.25 13.07 23.13
N LEU A 305 23.11 12.76 24.11
CA LEU A 305 24.14 11.73 23.98
C LEU A 305 23.49 10.39 23.65
N TRP A 306 22.45 10.00 24.37
CA TRP A 306 21.76 8.74 24.14
C TRP A 306 21.10 8.66 22.75
N VAL A 307 20.50 9.76 22.28
CA VAL A 307 19.96 9.84 20.91
C VAL A 307 21.07 9.70 19.88
N ALA A 308 22.22 10.34 20.08
CA ALA A 308 23.38 10.20 19.20
C ALA A 308 23.88 8.75 19.16
N GLN A 309 23.94 8.08 20.31
CA GLN A 309 24.29 6.66 20.40
C GLN A 309 23.28 5.75 19.68
N ASN A 310 21.97 6.06 19.75
CA ASN A 310 20.96 5.32 18.98
C ASN A 310 21.08 5.55 17.47
N LEU A 311 21.41 6.77 17.04
CA LEU A 311 21.67 7.04 15.62
C LEU A 311 22.87 6.23 15.10
N PHE A 312 23.91 6.08 15.93
CA PHE A 312 25.04 5.21 15.60
C PHE A 312 24.61 3.74 15.47
N LEU A 313 23.81 3.22 16.40
CA LEU A 313 23.26 1.85 16.29
C LEU A 313 22.40 1.63 15.04
N VAL A 314 21.61 2.62 14.65
CA VAL A 314 20.86 2.58 13.38
C VAL A 314 21.82 2.50 12.20
N ALA A 315 22.92 3.27 12.21
CA ALA A 315 23.95 3.19 11.17
C ALA A 315 24.63 1.81 11.14
N SER A 316 25.00 1.24 12.29
CA SER A 316 25.52 -0.13 12.37
C SER A 316 24.53 -1.17 11.83
N SER A 317 23.23 -0.99 12.06
CA SER A 317 22.19 -1.88 11.54
C SER A 317 22.02 -1.79 10.03
N ILE A 318 22.15 -0.57 9.48
CA ILE A 318 22.20 -0.34 8.03
C ILE A 318 23.41 -1.07 7.45
N LEU A 319 24.60 -0.90 8.04
CA LEU A 319 25.83 -1.56 7.60
C LEU A 319 25.69 -3.09 7.61
N ARG A 320 25.16 -3.67 8.70
CA ARG A 320 24.89 -5.11 8.78
C ARG A 320 23.92 -5.59 7.70
N THR A 321 22.92 -4.77 7.38
CA THR A 321 21.94 -5.09 6.33
C THR A 321 22.59 -4.98 4.94
N THR A 322 23.51 -4.03 4.72
CA THR A 322 24.25 -3.91 3.46
C THR A 322 25.20 -5.08 3.25
N ASP A 323 25.95 -5.50 4.27
CA ASP A 323 26.83 -6.68 4.20
C ASP A 323 26.01 -7.94 3.85
N TYR A 324 24.83 -8.06 4.45
CA TYR A 324 23.90 -9.15 4.15
C TYR A 324 23.33 -9.08 2.72
N ILE A 325 23.11 -7.88 2.18
CA ILE A 325 22.70 -7.67 0.78
C ILE A 325 23.82 -8.04 -0.18
N GLU A 326 25.06 -7.70 0.14
CA GLU A 326 26.23 -8.04 -0.68
C GLU A 326 26.40 -9.55 -0.78
N ALA A 327 26.19 -10.28 0.32
CA ALA A 327 26.28 -11.74 0.33
C ALA A 327 25.07 -12.44 -0.32
N TYR A 328 23.84 -12.02 -0.01
CA TYR A 328 22.61 -12.77 -0.36
C TYR A 328 21.67 -12.05 -1.33
N GLY A 329 22.13 -10.97 -1.97
CA GLY A 329 21.34 -10.16 -2.89
C GLY A 329 20.33 -9.22 -2.21
N LEU A 330 19.57 -8.50 -3.02
CA LEU A 330 18.58 -7.51 -2.60
C LEU A 330 17.16 -8.08 -2.68
N THR A 331 16.33 -7.73 -1.69
CA THR A 331 14.89 -8.05 -1.70
C THR A 331 14.05 -6.81 -1.38
N ARG A 332 12.76 -6.86 -1.75
CA ARG A 332 11.78 -5.82 -1.37
C ARG A 332 11.78 -5.54 0.14
N LEU A 333 11.91 -6.59 0.97
CA LEU A 333 11.92 -6.47 2.42
C LEU A 333 13.21 -5.82 2.94
N ARG A 334 14.37 -6.15 2.36
CA ARG A 334 15.65 -5.53 2.74
C ARG A 334 15.67 -4.04 2.39
N ILE A 335 15.16 -3.65 1.21
CA ILE A 335 15.00 -2.22 0.85
C ILE A 335 14.01 -1.53 1.80
N ALA A 336 12.87 -2.15 2.09
CA ALA A 336 11.90 -1.61 3.05
C ALA A 336 12.50 -1.45 4.45
N ALA A 337 13.33 -2.40 4.90
CA ALA A 337 14.04 -2.32 6.18
C ALA A 337 15.03 -1.15 6.21
N LEU A 338 15.81 -0.93 5.16
CA LEU A 338 16.72 0.22 5.04
C LEU A 338 15.95 1.55 5.10
N ILE A 339 14.86 1.67 4.35
CA ILE A 339 13.99 2.87 4.36
C ILE A 339 13.40 3.09 5.77
N TRP A 340 12.95 2.01 6.43
CA TRP A 340 12.43 2.06 7.78
C TRP A 340 13.48 2.53 8.79
N MET A 341 14.69 1.97 8.75
CA MET A 341 15.80 2.38 9.62
C MET A 341 16.15 3.86 9.42
N ALA A 342 16.18 4.35 8.18
CA ALA A 342 16.36 5.77 7.90
C ALA A 342 15.24 6.64 8.50
N LEU A 343 13.98 6.18 8.40
CA LEU A 343 12.83 6.88 8.98
C LEU A 343 12.88 6.92 10.51
N VAL A 344 13.33 5.83 11.15
CA VAL A 344 13.59 5.79 12.60
C VAL A 344 14.66 6.81 12.98
N GLY A 345 15.77 6.88 12.22
CA GLY A 345 16.81 7.89 12.42
C GLY A 345 16.27 9.32 12.33
N VAL A 346 15.43 9.61 11.33
CA VAL A 346 14.72 10.89 11.22
C VAL A 346 13.82 11.15 12.43
N GLY A 347 13.06 10.15 12.89
CA GLY A 347 12.21 10.25 14.07
C GLY A 347 12.99 10.61 15.35
N LEU A 348 14.13 9.95 15.57
CA LEU A 348 15.04 10.24 16.68
C LEU A 348 15.60 11.67 16.60
N ALA A 349 16.01 12.11 15.40
CA ALA A 349 16.48 13.47 15.18
C ALA A 349 15.36 14.51 15.45
N LEU A 350 14.13 14.24 15.04
CA LEU A 350 12.96 15.10 15.31
C LEU A 350 12.62 15.17 16.80
N ILE A 351 12.79 14.08 17.56
CA ILE A 351 12.64 14.07 19.03
C ILE A 351 13.67 15.00 19.67
N CYS A 352 14.94 14.88 19.29
CA CYS A 352 16.00 15.76 19.78
C CYS A 352 15.72 17.23 19.42
N TRP A 353 15.33 17.49 18.17
CA TRP A 353 14.95 18.82 17.70
C TRP A 353 13.79 19.40 18.50
N ARG A 354 12.74 18.61 18.75
CA ARG A 354 11.59 19.03 19.57
C ARG A 354 12.05 19.49 20.95
N MET A 355 12.90 18.71 21.60
CA MET A 355 13.42 19.01 22.94
C MET A 355 14.25 20.30 22.95
N LEU A 356 15.17 20.45 21.99
CA LEU A 356 16.08 21.60 21.92
C LEU A 356 15.34 22.91 21.55
N ARG A 357 14.32 22.82 20.68
CA ARG A 357 13.54 23.98 20.20
C ARG A 357 12.23 24.21 20.95
N GLY A 358 11.97 23.46 22.03
CA GLY A 358 10.74 23.60 22.84
C GLY A 358 9.44 23.40 22.05
N ARG A 359 9.43 22.51 21.04
CA ARG A 359 8.25 22.27 20.19
C ARG A 359 7.21 21.38 20.90
N SER A 360 5.94 21.56 20.54
CA SER A 360 4.83 20.78 21.10
C SER A 360 4.85 19.30 20.64
N GLY A 361 4.15 18.43 21.36
CA GLY A 361 3.97 17.04 20.95
C GLY A 361 3.19 16.90 19.64
N ALA A 362 2.21 17.76 19.41
CA ALA A 362 1.49 17.85 18.14
C ALA A 362 2.42 18.14 16.96
N TRP A 363 3.39 19.06 17.14
CA TRP A 363 4.39 19.33 16.11
C TRP A 363 5.21 18.08 15.75
N LEU A 364 5.64 17.31 16.75
CA LEU A 364 6.42 16.07 16.52
C LEU A 364 5.61 15.03 15.77
N VAL A 365 4.33 14.84 16.11
CA VAL A 365 3.43 13.94 15.39
C VAL A 365 3.24 14.41 13.95
N ASN A 366 3.00 15.71 13.72
CA ASN A 366 2.86 16.27 12.38
C ASN A 366 4.13 16.07 11.55
N ALA A 367 5.31 16.30 12.13
CA ALA A 367 6.59 16.12 11.46
C ALA A 367 6.87 14.64 11.09
N ASN A 368 6.58 13.70 11.99
CA ASN A 368 6.73 12.27 11.72
C ASN A 368 5.73 11.75 10.68
N VAL A 369 4.48 12.22 10.73
CA VAL A 369 3.47 11.90 9.71
C VAL A 369 3.89 12.46 8.36
N ALA A 370 4.39 13.70 8.31
CA ALA A 370 4.89 14.30 7.08
C ALA A 370 6.10 13.52 6.51
N ALA A 371 7.10 13.20 7.33
CA ALA A 371 8.26 12.42 6.90
C ALA A 371 7.85 11.05 6.36
N THR A 372 7.00 10.33 7.10
CA THR A 372 6.46 9.02 6.67
C THR A 372 5.66 9.14 5.37
N ALA A 373 4.81 10.16 5.24
CA ALA A 373 4.00 10.38 4.05
C ALA A 373 4.85 10.67 2.81
N VAL A 374 5.90 11.49 2.94
CA VAL A 374 6.84 11.80 1.85
C VAL A 374 7.57 10.53 1.40
N VAL A 375 8.10 9.75 2.35
CA VAL A 375 8.81 8.50 2.05
C VAL A 375 7.90 7.48 1.38
N LEU A 376 6.69 7.25 1.92
CA LEU A 376 5.75 6.31 1.32
C LEU A 376 5.21 6.79 -0.03
N ALA A 377 5.06 8.10 -0.25
CA ALA A 377 4.71 8.65 -1.55
C ALA A 377 5.83 8.42 -2.57
N ALA A 378 7.10 8.59 -2.18
CA ALA A 378 8.23 8.24 -3.02
C ALA A 378 8.25 6.72 -3.37
N CYS A 379 7.97 5.85 -2.39
CA CYS A 379 7.81 4.41 -2.60
C CYS A 379 6.62 4.04 -3.49
N ALA A 380 5.60 4.90 -3.61
CA ALA A 380 4.50 4.70 -4.56
C ALA A 380 4.93 4.96 -6.01
N VAL A 381 5.90 5.86 -6.20
CA VAL A 381 6.45 6.21 -7.52
C VAL A 381 7.53 5.22 -7.92
N VAL A 382 8.48 4.93 -7.03
CA VAL A 382 9.65 4.10 -7.32
C VAL A 382 9.30 2.61 -7.26
N ASP A 383 9.68 1.86 -8.30
CA ASP A 383 9.54 0.41 -8.26
C ASP A 383 10.72 -0.25 -7.53
N ILE A 384 10.52 -0.50 -6.25
CA ILE A 384 11.46 -1.20 -5.37
C ILE A 384 11.78 -2.63 -5.87
N GLY A 385 10.81 -3.30 -6.51
CA GLY A 385 11.03 -4.62 -7.10
C GLY A 385 11.99 -4.57 -8.29
N ALA A 386 11.88 -3.53 -9.13
CA ALA A 386 12.77 -3.37 -10.28
C ALA A 386 14.20 -3.07 -9.84
N ILE A 387 14.37 -2.28 -8.78
CA ILE A 387 15.68 -2.04 -8.15
C ILE A 387 16.29 -3.36 -7.65
N ALA A 388 15.51 -4.17 -6.92
CA ALA A 388 15.97 -5.47 -6.45
C ALA A 388 16.34 -6.43 -7.59
N ALA A 389 15.50 -6.49 -8.63
CA ALA A 389 15.75 -7.34 -9.80
C ALA A 389 17.03 -6.95 -10.55
N ASP A 390 17.22 -5.65 -10.78
CA ASP A 390 18.38 -5.12 -11.48
C ASP A 390 19.67 -5.24 -10.67
N TRP A 391 19.62 -5.06 -9.35
CA TRP A 391 20.77 -5.32 -8.47
C TRP A 391 21.19 -6.79 -8.53
N ASN A 392 20.24 -7.72 -8.34
CA ASN A 392 20.53 -9.15 -8.31
C ASN A 392 21.05 -9.66 -9.66
N ALA A 393 20.47 -9.18 -10.76
CA ALA A 393 20.93 -9.52 -12.11
C ALA A 393 22.38 -9.06 -12.41
N ARG A 394 22.87 -8.04 -11.71
CA ARG A 394 24.23 -7.50 -11.88
C ARG A 394 25.26 -8.08 -10.90
N HIS A 395 24.83 -8.57 -9.74
CA HIS A 395 25.73 -8.98 -8.65
C HIS A 395 25.70 -10.48 -8.34
N ALA A 396 24.92 -11.28 -9.07
CA ALA A 396 24.88 -12.73 -8.88
C ALA A 396 26.23 -13.41 -9.20
N LYS A 397 26.49 -14.54 -8.55
CA LYS A 397 27.70 -15.35 -8.74
C LYS A 397 27.97 -15.68 -10.20
N GLU A 398 26.92 -16.01 -10.95
CA GLU A 398 27.00 -16.47 -12.34
C GLU A 398 27.37 -15.37 -13.33
N VAL A 399 27.35 -14.10 -12.91
CA VAL A 399 27.84 -12.95 -13.69
C VAL A 399 29.14 -12.38 -13.12
N GLY A 400 29.83 -13.14 -12.25
CA GLY A 400 31.11 -12.76 -11.62
C GLY A 400 30.95 -11.85 -10.39
N GLY A 401 29.74 -11.70 -9.86
CA GLY A 401 29.49 -10.90 -8.67
C GLY A 401 29.76 -11.64 -7.35
N PRO A 402 29.86 -10.92 -6.23
CA PRO A 402 30.18 -11.48 -4.91
C PRO A 402 28.99 -12.17 -4.23
N ALA A 403 27.76 -11.97 -4.72
CA ALA A 403 26.57 -12.53 -4.09
C ALA A 403 26.40 -14.03 -4.40
N THR A 404 25.50 -14.69 -3.67
CA THR A 404 25.08 -16.07 -3.94
C THR A 404 24.51 -16.27 -5.36
N ALA A 405 24.28 -17.55 -5.70
CA ALA A 405 23.61 -17.94 -6.94
C ALA A 405 22.29 -17.17 -7.17
N LEU A 406 22.01 -16.84 -8.42
CA LEU A 406 20.83 -16.06 -8.80
C LEU A 406 19.52 -16.82 -8.51
N ASP A 407 18.70 -16.28 -7.60
CA ASP A 407 17.33 -16.78 -7.39
C ASP A 407 16.38 -16.24 -8.49
N VAL A 408 16.24 -17.00 -9.57
CA VAL A 408 15.33 -16.64 -10.66
C VAL A 408 13.86 -16.72 -10.23
N CYS A 409 13.51 -17.56 -9.26
CA CYS A 409 12.14 -17.66 -8.77
C CYS A 409 11.74 -16.43 -7.96
N TYR A 410 12.68 -15.81 -7.25
CA TYR A 410 12.48 -14.48 -6.70
C TYR A 410 12.20 -13.45 -7.80
N LEU A 411 12.98 -13.44 -8.89
CA LEU A 411 12.73 -12.55 -10.03
C LEU A 411 11.38 -12.80 -10.69
N GLU A 412 10.97 -14.05 -10.86
CA GLU A 412 9.66 -14.40 -11.42
C GLU A 412 8.51 -13.85 -10.55
N ARG A 413 8.60 -14.03 -9.21
CA ARG A 413 7.64 -13.47 -8.24
C ARG A 413 7.60 -11.94 -8.16
N LEU A 414 8.60 -11.25 -8.69
CA LEU A 414 8.57 -9.79 -8.84
C LEU A 414 7.65 -9.35 -10.00
N GLY A 415 7.29 -10.26 -10.91
CA GLY A 415 6.40 -9.98 -12.04
C GLY A 415 7.00 -8.94 -13.01
N ASP A 416 6.17 -7.99 -13.44
CA ASP A 416 6.56 -6.92 -14.39
C ASP A 416 7.84 -6.19 -14.01
N SER A 417 8.13 -6.08 -12.72
CA SER A 417 9.31 -5.39 -12.20
C SER A 417 10.63 -6.03 -12.62
N SER A 418 10.67 -7.34 -12.91
CA SER A 418 11.89 -8.05 -13.29
C SER A 418 12.06 -8.28 -14.79
N VAL A 419 11.02 -8.02 -15.61
CA VAL A 419 11.00 -8.36 -17.05
C VAL A 419 12.20 -7.81 -17.81
N VAL A 420 12.59 -6.55 -17.54
CA VAL A 420 13.74 -5.92 -18.19
C VAL A 420 15.05 -6.57 -17.72
N SER A 421 15.20 -6.83 -16.43
CA SER A 421 16.40 -7.47 -15.86
C SER A 421 16.57 -8.91 -16.38
N LEU A 422 15.48 -9.68 -16.46
CA LEU A 422 15.47 -11.01 -17.06
C LEU A 422 15.82 -10.97 -18.55
N SER A 423 15.35 -9.96 -19.29
CA SER A 423 15.71 -9.78 -20.69
C SER A 423 17.19 -9.44 -20.87
N ARG A 424 17.77 -8.62 -19.98
CA ARG A 424 19.22 -8.36 -19.98
C ARG A 424 20.04 -9.61 -19.66
N LEU A 425 19.60 -10.39 -18.68
CA LEU A 425 20.24 -11.67 -18.34
C LEU A 425 20.17 -12.66 -19.50
N ARG A 426 19.01 -12.75 -20.17
CA ARG A 426 18.79 -13.62 -21.33
C ARG A 426 19.71 -13.29 -22.51
N ALA A 427 20.13 -12.03 -22.64
CA ALA A 427 21.05 -11.56 -23.67
C ALA A 427 22.53 -11.87 -23.35
N ARG A 428 22.84 -12.35 -22.14
CA ARG A 428 24.19 -12.75 -21.72
C ARG A 428 24.40 -14.26 -21.89
N PRO A 429 25.65 -14.71 -22.11
CA PRO A 429 25.98 -16.13 -22.02
C PRO A 429 25.83 -16.57 -20.56
N LEU A 430 24.90 -17.50 -20.31
CA LEU A 430 24.66 -18.08 -18.99
C LEU A 430 24.86 -19.61 -19.06
N PRO A 431 25.37 -20.24 -17.99
CA PRO A 431 25.50 -21.68 -17.92
C PRO A 431 24.11 -22.36 -17.88
N GLN A 432 24.03 -23.60 -18.39
CA GLN A 432 22.88 -24.46 -18.12
C GLN A 432 22.98 -25.03 -16.70
N PRO A 433 21.87 -25.21 -15.96
CA PRO A 433 20.46 -25.05 -16.34
C PRO A 433 19.90 -23.61 -16.27
N LEU A 434 20.69 -22.64 -15.79
CA LEU A 434 20.23 -21.27 -15.50
C LEU A 434 19.74 -20.52 -16.74
N ALA A 435 20.40 -20.69 -17.88
CA ALA A 435 19.98 -20.06 -19.14
C ALA A 435 18.54 -20.46 -19.53
N ALA A 436 18.20 -21.75 -19.43
CA ALA A 436 16.84 -22.24 -19.70
C ALA A 436 15.82 -21.68 -18.71
N ARG A 437 16.19 -21.59 -17.42
CA ARG A 437 15.36 -20.98 -16.38
C ARG A 437 15.04 -19.52 -16.69
N VAL A 438 16.05 -18.71 -17.00
CA VAL A 438 15.88 -17.29 -17.29
C VAL A 438 15.03 -17.10 -18.55
N ALA A 439 15.26 -17.90 -19.60
CA ALA A 439 14.46 -17.87 -20.81
C ALA A 439 12.98 -18.19 -20.54
N TRP A 440 12.70 -19.20 -19.73
CA TRP A 440 11.34 -19.57 -19.33
C TRP A 440 10.63 -18.46 -18.55
N SER A 441 11.24 -17.98 -17.46
CA SER A 441 10.65 -16.94 -16.61
C SER A 441 10.44 -15.64 -17.40
N ARG A 442 11.38 -15.30 -18.29
CA ARG A 442 11.22 -14.17 -19.22
C ARG A 442 10.02 -14.37 -20.14
N ALA A 443 9.89 -15.51 -20.80
CA ALA A 443 8.81 -15.78 -21.74
C ALA A 443 7.44 -15.71 -21.06
N LEU A 444 7.31 -16.33 -19.87
CA LEU A 444 6.09 -16.30 -19.07
C LEU A 444 5.64 -14.87 -18.73
N LEU A 445 6.56 -14.06 -18.20
CA LEU A 445 6.24 -12.70 -17.78
C LEU A 445 6.02 -11.76 -18.96
N LEU A 446 6.77 -11.93 -20.06
CA LEU A 446 6.63 -11.10 -21.25
C LEU A 446 5.30 -11.36 -21.95
N GLU A 447 4.84 -12.61 -21.98
CA GLU A 447 3.53 -12.97 -22.54
C GLU A 447 2.39 -12.40 -21.69
N ASP A 448 2.46 -12.54 -20.35
CA ASP A 448 1.47 -11.97 -19.45
C ASP A 448 1.38 -10.44 -19.55
N LEU A 449 2.54 -9.76 -19.54
CA LEU A 449 2.63 -8.32 -19.69
C LEU A 449 2.05 -7.88 -21.04
N SER A 450 2.38 -8.60 -22.12
CA SER A 450 1.88 -8.29 -23.46
C SER A 450 0.36 -8.40 -23.57
N ARG A 451 -0.23 -9.46 -22.99
CA ARG A 451 -1.69 -9.62 -22.97
C ARG A 451 -2.38 -8.48 -22.21
N ARG A 452 -1.82 -8.05 -21.08
CA ARG A 452 -2.36 -6.91 -20.31
C ARG A 452 -2.17 -5.58 -21.04
N GLN A 453 -1.04 -5.35 -21.71
CA GLN A 453 -0.84 -4.13 -22.49
C GLN A 453 -1.69 -4.09 -23.78
N ALA A 454 -2.21 -5.22 -24.27
CA ALA A 454 -3.13 -5.23 -25.40
C ALA A 454 -4.56 -4.75 -25.06
N ASP A 455 -4.99 -4.89 -23.81
CA ASP A 455 -6.28 -4.37 -23.33
C ASP A 455 -6.13 -2.95 -22.77
N TRP A 456 -6.81 -1.98 -23.40
CA TRP A 456 -6.78 -0.57 -23.00
C TRP A 456 -7.17 -0.34 -21.53
N ARG A 457 -8.00 -1.21 -20.93
CA ARG A 457 -8.40 -1.08 -19.51
C ARG A 457 -7.27 -1.41 -18.56
N SER A 458 -6.51 -2.46 -18.85
CA SER A 458 -5.38 -2.92 -18.01
C SER A 458 -4.02 -2.37 -18.44
N TRP A 459 -3.98 -1.61 -19.53
CA TRP A 459 -2.81 -0.90 -20.02
C TRP A 459 -2.24 0.08 -18.97
N THR A 460 -0.91 0.22 -18.94
CA THR A 460 -0.20 1.15 -18.06
C THR A 460 1.02 1.73 -18.74
N TRP A 461 1.37 2.99 -18.47
CA TRP A 461 2.57 3.59 -19.05
C TRP A 461 3.85 2.85 -18.67
N ARG A 462 3.99 2.42 -17.41
CA ARG A 462 5.16 1.68 -16.95
C ARG A 462 5.28 0.31 -17.59
N GLY A 463 4.16 -0.42 -17.70
CA GLY A 463 4.11 -1.73 -18.34
C GLY A 463 4.53 -1.65 -19.80
N GLU A 464 4.00 -0.67 -20.54
CA GLU A 464 4.36 -0.44 -21.93
C GLU A 464 5.84 -0.08 -22.12
N ARG A 465 6.40 0.80 -21.29
CA ARG A 465 7.85 1.12 -21.35
C ARG A 465 8.72 -0.10 -21.09
N ARG A 466 8.30 -0.98 -20.17
CA ARG A 466 9.01 -2.25 -19.89
C ARG A 466 8.93 -3.22 -21.05
N LEU A 467 7.75 -3.36 -21.65
CA LEU A 467 7.53 -4.22 -22.80
C LEU A 467 8.43 -3.82 -23.97
N ARG A 468 8.46 -2.52 -24.32
CA ARG A 468 9.36 -1.99 -25.36
C ARG A 468 10.83 -2.24 -25.02
N ALA A 469 11.26 -1.92 -23.79
CA ALA A 469 12.64 -2.12 -23.37
C ALA A 469 13.06 -3.60 -23.41
N ALA A 470 12.17 -4.52 -23.05
CA ALA A 470 12.42 -5.95 -23.09
C ALA A 470 12.51 -6.51 -24.51
N LEU A 471 11.65 -6.02 -25.42
CA LEU A 471 11.66 -6.43 -26.83
C LEU A 471 12.85 -5.82 -27.60
N ALA A 472 13.32 -4.64 -27.21
CA ALA A 472 14.53 -4.04 -27.76
C ALA A 472 15.80 -4.84 -27.41
N LEU A 473 15.81 -5.55 -26.27
CA LEU A 473 16.91 -6.43 -25.87
C LEU A 473 16.88 -7.80 -26.58
N GLY A 474 15.76 -8.18 -27.18
CA GLY A 474 15.62 -9.40 -27.95
C GLY A 474 14.15 -9.76 -28.21
N PRO A 475 13.85 -10.46 -29.31
CA PRO A 475 12.48 -10.86 -29.64
C PRO A 475 11.91 -11.85 -28.60
N ARG A 476 10.61 -12.14 -28.71
CA ARG A 476 9.98 -13.19 -27.91
C ARG A 476 10.61 -14.54 -28.27
N ASP A 477 10.90 -15.36 -27.27
CA ASP A 477 11.37 -16.72 -27.49
C ASP A 477 10.19 -17.56 -28.04
N VAL A 478 10.27 -18.00 -29.30
CA VAL A 478 9.22 -18.82 -29.94
C VAL A 478 9.21 -20.23 -29.36
N VAL A 479 10.39 -20.76 -29.01
CA VAL A 479 10.57 -22.07 -28.38
C VAL A 479 11.61 -21.92 -27.27
N VAL A 480 11.20 -22.20 -26.03
CA VAL A 480 12.14 -22.27 -24.90
C VAL A 480 12.57 -23.72 -24.74
N ARG A 481 13.80 -24.05 -25.13
CA ARG A 481 14.37 -25.38 -24.91
C ARG A 481 14.75 -25.53 -23.44
N VAL A 482 14.01 -26.36 -22.71
CA VAL A 482 14.28 -26.67 -21.31
C VAL A 482 14.85 -28.09 -21.21
N PRO A 483 16.01 -28.28 -20.53
CA PRO A 483 16.52 -29.62 -20.21
C PRO A 483 15.49 -30.50 -19.50
N ALA A 484 15.50 -31.80 -19.80
CA ALA A 484 14.58 -32.77 -19.21
C ALA A 484 14.69 -32.78 -17.66
N GLY A 485 13.55 -32.91 -16.99
CA GLY A 485 13.48 -33.00 -15.53
C GLY A 485 13.55 -31.67 -14.77
N GLN A 486 13.67 -30.52 -15.45
CA GLN A 486 13.59 -29.22 -14.77
C GLN A 486 12.17 -28.89 -14.30
N LYS A 487 12.08 -28.36 -13.08
CA LYS A 487 10.83 -27.95 -12.44
C LYS A 487 10.67 -26.43 -12.43
N ASP A 488 9.49 -25.87 -12.65
CA ASP A 488 9.18 -24.45 -12.51
C ASP A 488 9.34 -23.99 -11.04
N CYS A 489 9.05 -22.71 -10.77
CA CYS A 489 9.19 -22.17 -9.42
C CYS A 489 8.16 -22.71 -8.41
N ASP A 490 7.14 -23.41 -8.90
CA ASP A 490 6.11 -24.07 -8.11
C ASP A 490 6.36 -25.60 -7.98
N GLY A 491 7.44 -26.10 -8.57
CA GLY A 491 7.85 -27.50 -8.49
C GLY A 491 7.30 -28.43 -9.57
N TYR A 492 6.57 -27.90 -10.57
CA TYR A 492 6.02 -28.67 -11.69
C TYR A 492 7.03 -28.80 -12.84
N LEU A 493 6.99 -29.88 -13.61
CA LEU A 493 7.90 -30.01 -14.75
C LEU A 493 7.65 -28.90 -15.79
N MET A 494 8.73 -28.26 -16.24
CA MET A 494 8.68 -27.21 -17.26
C MET A 494 8.39 -27.81 -18.63
N THR A 495 7.13 -27.73 -19.07
CA THR A 495 6.70 -28.14 -20.42
C THR A 495 6.50 -26.89 -21.27
N ASN A 496 7.18 -26.80 -22.42
CA ASN A 496 7.24 -25.65 -23.35
C ASN A 496 6.11 -24.59 -23.16
N PRO A 497 6.41 -23.29 -22.91
CA PRO A 497 5.48 -22.32 -22.31
C PRO A 497 4.26 -21.93 -23.18
N GLY A 498 4.03 -22.59 -24.30
CA GLY A 498 2.83 -22.47 -25.16
C GLY A 498 1.82 -23.61 -25.03
N ARG A 499 2.09 -24.65 -24.23
CA ARG A 499 1.15 -25.76 -23.97
C ARG A 499 0.96 -25.90 -22.46
N ILE A 500 -0.03 -25.19 -21.92
CA ILE A 500 -0.62 -25.61 -20.63
C ILE A 500 -1.25 -26.97 -20.92
N ASP A 501 -0.69 -28.04 -20.37
CA ASP A 501 -1.29 -29.36 -20.47
C ASP A 501 -2.62 -29.31 -19.70
N PRO A 502 -3.78 -29.51 -20.35
CA PRO A 502 -5.10 -29.46 -19.70
C PRO A 502 -5.28 -30.54 -18.62
N SER A 503 -4.38 -31.52 -18.52
CA SER A 503 -4.34 -32.50 -17.43
C SER A 503 -3.67 -32.00 -16.14
N SER A 504 -3.09 -30.80 -16.16
CA SER A 504 -2.51 -30.16 -14.97
C SER A 504 -3.63 -29.71 -14.02
N PRO A 505 -3.56 -29.99 -12.70
CA PRO A 505 -4.52 -29.44 -11.76
C PRO A 505 -4.56 -27.91 -11.87
N PRO A 506 -5.74 -27.28 -11.69
CA PRO A 506 -5.88 -25.84 -11.86
C PRO A 506 -4.84 -25.11 -11.00
N ARG A 507 -4.11 -24.17 -11.62
CA ARG A 507 -3.15 -23.31 -10.91
C ARG A 507 -3.84 -22.73 -9.69
N ALA A 508 -3.41 -23.16 -8.50
CA ALA A 508 -3.82 -22.51 -7.27
C ALA A 508 -3.35 -21.06 -7.36
N VAL A 509 -4.29 -20.13 -7.34
CA VAL A 509 -3.99 -18.71 -7.14
C VAL A 509 -3.13 -18.64 -5.89
N PRO A 510 -1.91 -18.06 -5.93
CA PRO A 510 -1.06 -18.04 -4.76
C PRO A 510 -1.77 -17.23 -3.67
N LEU A 511 -2.18 -17.93 -2.62
CA LEU A 511 -2.45 -17.32 -1.34
C LEU A 511 -1.15 -16.63 -0.91
N THR A 512 -1.28 -15.40 -0.46
CA THR A 512 -0.24 -14.58 0.16
C THR A 512 0.59 -15.33 1.22
N PRO A 513 1.81 -14.86 1.52
CA PRO A 513 2.95 -15.70 1.83
C PRO A 513 2.85 -16.41 3.17
N THR A 514 3.02 -17.72 3.17
CA THR A 514 3.57 -18.44 4.32
C THR A 514 5.11 -18.37 4.30
N ALA A 515 5.64 -18.17 5.50
CA ALA A 515 7.01 -18.07 5.98
C ALA A 515 8.15 -18.80 5.20
N PRO A 516 9.42 -18.38 5.40
CA PRO A 516 10.56 -18.90 4.66
C PRO A 516 10.85 -20.37 4.99
N LEU A 517 11.12 -21.14 3.93
CA LEU A 517 11.76 -22.45 4.00
C LEU A 517 13.21 -22.26 4.45
N THR A 518 13.51 -22.61 5.70
CA THR A 518 14.83 -23.10 6.11
C THR A 518 14.68 -24.58 6.43
N SER A 519 15.06 -25.43 5.50
CA SER A 519 15.28 -26.86 5.77
C SER A 519 16.70 -27.20 5.36
N ASP A 520 17.64 -26.97 6.28
CA ASP A 520 18.96 -27.60 6.28
C ASP A 520 19.46 -27.64 7.72
N ALA A 521 18.92 -28.59 8.50
CA ALA A 521 19.46 -29.02 9.78
C ALA A 521 18.74 -30.29 10.26
N ALA A 522 18.97 -31.43 9.59
CA ALA A 522 18.75 -32.76 10.18
C ALA A 522 19.31 -33.85 9.25
N ARG A 523 20.62 -34.06 9.28
CA ARG A 523 21.21 -35.37 8.99
C ARG A 523 22.46 -35.53 9.86
N GLY A 524 22.25 -36.17 11.00
CA GLY A 524 23.26 -36.55 11.97
C GLY A 524 22.71 -37.73 12.75
N THR A 525 22.68 -38.89 12.10
CA THR A 525 22.38 -40.20 12.67
C THR A 525 23.57 -40.68 13.49
N SER A 526 23.36 -40.99 14.77
CA SER A 526 23.79 -42.26 15.40
C SER A 526 23.31 -42.31 16.86
N ALA A 527 22.44 -43.29 17.12
CA ALA A 527 22.06 -43.86 18.42
C ALA A 527 23.27 -44.53 19.11
N PRO A 528 23.17 -45.02 20.37
CA PRO A 528 22.01 -45.11 21.28
C PRO A 528 22.01 -44.15 22.46
#